data_AF-A0A1J5QL41-F1
#
_entry.id   AF-A0A1J5QL41-F1
#
_cell.length_a   1.000
_cell.length_b   1.000
_cell.length_c   1.000
_cell.angle_alpha   90.00
_cell.angle_beta   90.00
_cell.angle_gamma   90.00
#
_symmetry.space_group_name_H-M   'P 1'
#
loop_
_entity.id
_entity.type
_entity.pdbx_description
1 polymer ?
#
loop_
_entity_poly.entity_id
_entity_poly.type
_entity_poly.pdbx_seq_one_letter_code
_entity_poly.pdbx_strand_id
1 'polypeptide(L)'
;MAYTDYLRCISELANFGKRQSTEGRELSANTADAKARICLYGSSTAVQAFAEFERLGATMNTADQRTAFTSMVAIMRNDSSSGQEVELKDLEVVLLGVR
;
A
#
# COMPACT_ATOMS: atom_id res chain seq x y z
N MET A 1 12.25 -1.49 -3.83
CA MET A 1 12.25 -0.02 -3.54
C MET A 1 10.90 0.62 -3.86
N ALA A 2 10.27 0.38 -5.02
CA ALA A 2 8.97 0.96 -5.35
C ALA A 2 7.85 0.63 -4.34
N TYR A 3 7.73 -0.62 -3.91
CA TYR A 3 6.71 -1.02 -2.92
C TYR A 3 6.90 -0.37 -1.56
N THR A 4 8.14 -0.25 -1.08
CA THR A 4 8.44 0.41 0.20
C THR A 4 8.19 1.91 0.15
N ASP A 5 8.47 2.56 -1.00
CA ASP A 5 8.20 3.98 -1.20
C ASP A 5 6.68 4.25 -1.21
N TYR A 6 5.92 3.38 -1.88
CA TYR A 6 4.45 3.45 -1.89
C TYR A 6 3.86 3.27 -0.49
N LEU A 7 4.29 2.26 0.25
CA LEU A 7 3.80 1.99 1.60
C LEU A 7 4.10 3.14 2.56
N ARG A 8 5.29 3.74 2.46
CA ARG A 8 5.63 4.94 3.23
C ARG A 8 4.64 6.06 2.93
N CYS A 9 4.38 6.35 1.65
CA CYS A 9 3.50 7.45 1.25
C CYS A 9 2.05 7.25 1.69
N ILE A 10 1.50 6.03 1.60
CA ILE A 10 0.13 5.75 2.06
C ILE A 10 0.03 5.87 3.57
N SER A 11 1.02 5.38 4.32
CA SER A 11 1.07 5.55 5.77
C SER A 11 1.17 7.02 6.17
N GLU A 12 1.96 7.81 5.45
CA GLU A 12 2.05 9.26 5.66
C GLU A 12 0.73 9.96 5.29
N LEU A 13 0.08 9.58 4.19
CA LEU A 13 -1.22 10.13 3.78
C LEU A 13 -2.34 9.79 4.78
N ALA A 14 -2.32 8.60 5.36
CA ALA A 14 -3.29 8.18 6.38
C ALA A 14 -3.09 8.93 7.71
N ASN A 15 -1.84 9.23 8.08
CA ASN A 15 -1.51 9.93 9.31
C ASN A 15 -1.62 11.47 9.18
N PHE A 16 -1.40 12.03 7.99
CA PHE A 16 -1.52 13.47 7.72
C PHE A 16 -2.82 13.79 6.99
N GLY A 17 -3.87 14.03 7.76
CA GLY A 17 -5.09 14.64 7.24
C GLY A 17 -4.86 16.11 6.85
N LYS A 18 -4.45 16.37 5.58
CA LYS A 18 -4.82 17.56 4.76
C LYS A 18 -4.00 17.66 3.46
N ARG A 19 -4.70 17.60 2.32
CA ARG A 19 -4.17 17.67 0.93
C ARG A 19 -3.67 19.06 0.46
N GLN A 20 -3.44 20.03 1.34
CA GLN A 20 -3.13 21.42 0.92
C GLN A 20 -1.78 21.98 1.39
N SER A 21 -0.98 21.23 2.17
CA SER A 21 0.39 21.63 2.50
C SER A 21 1.36 21.26 1.37
N THR A 22 2.55 21.88 1.34
CA THR A 22 3.65 21.51 0.44
C THR A 22 4.03 20.04 0.61
N GLU A 23 4.01 19.53 1.84
CA GLU A 23 4.20 18.10 2.16
C GLU A 23 3.16 17.20 1.48
N GLY A 24 1.88 17.61 1.43
CA GLY A 24 0.84 16.86 0.73
C GLY A 24 1.08 16.73 -0.79
N ARG A 25 1.73 17.72 -1.41
CA ARG A 25 2.13 17.66 -2.82
C ARG A 25 3.30 16.71 -3.04
N GLU A 26 4.29 16.73 -2.16
CA GLU A 26 5.43 15.80 -2.20
C GLU A 26 4.97 14.35 -2.00
N LEU A 27 4.06 14.11 -1.04
CA LEU A 27 3.43 12.81 -0.82
C LEU A 27 2.69 12.33 -2.07
N SER A 28 1.95 13.23 -2.73
CA SER A 28 1.22 12.89 -3.96
C SER A 28 2.17 12.55 -5.11
N ALA A 29 3.28 13.29 -5.25
CA ALA A 29 4.29 13.03 -6.28
C ALA A 29 5.01 11.70 -6.04
N ASN A 30 5.43 11.42 -4.80
CA ASN A 30 6.06 10.15 -4.44
C ASN A 30 5.10 8.96 -4.60
N THR A 31 3.83 9.16 -4.27
CA THR A 31 2.78 8.15 -4.51
C THR A 31 2.63 7.87 -6.01
N ALA A 32 2.62 8.90 -6.86
CA ALA A 32 2.49 8.76 -8.30
C ALA A 32 3.70 8.06 -8.93
N ASP A 33 4.91 8.39 -8.49
CA ASP A 33 6.14 7.72 -8.93
C ASP A 33 6.16 6.24 -8.54
N ALA A 34 5.80 5.94 -7.29
CA ALA A 34 5.74 4.57 -6.81
C ALA A 34 4.66 3.76 -7.56
N LYS A 35 3.49 4.38 -7.84
CA LYS A 35 2.44 3.81 -8.71
C LYS A 35 2.97 3.45 -10.10
N ALA A 36 3.69 4.37 -10.74
CA ALA A 36 4.26 4.13 -12.06
C ALA A 36 5.21 2.92 -12.07
N ARG A 37 6.08 2.82 -11.05
CA ARG A 37 7.00 1.68 -10.92
C ARG A 37 6.28 0.36 -10.65
N ILE A 38 5.23 0.36 -9.83
CA ILE A 38 4.39 -0.83 -9.59
C ILE A 38 3.71 -1.29 -10.87
N CYS A 39 3.14 -0.35 -11.64
CA CYS A 39 2.48 -0.68 -12.91
C CYS A 39 3.45 -1.23 -13.98
N LEU A 40 4.70 -0.78 -13.99
CA LEU A 40 5.71 -1.21 -14.98
C LEU A 40 6.45 -2.50 -14.59
N TYR A 41 6.73 -2.69 -13.31
CA TYR A 41 7.64 -3.74 -12.85
C TYR A 41 7.00 -4.73 -11.86
N GLY A 42 5.79 -4.46 -11.37
CA GLY A 42 5.10 -5.37 -10.48
C GLY A 42 4.52 -6.58 -11.19
N SER A 43 4.28 -7.67 -10.46
CA SER A 43 3.54 -8.81 -11.00
C SER A 43 2.11 -8.41 -11.36
N SER A 44 1.49 -9.18 -12.25
CA SER A 44 0.07 -9.03 -12.58
C SER A 44 -0.82 -9.11 -11.34
N THR A 45 -0.49 -10.00 -10.39
CA THR A 45 -1.18 -10.12 -9.11
C THR A 45 -1.02 -8.89 -8.23
N ALA A 46 0.17 -8.28 -8.19
CA ALA A 46 0.38 -7.04 -7.44
C ALA A 46 -0.45 -5.89 -8.03
N VAL A 47 -0.47 -5.74 -9.36
CA VAL A 47 -1.27 -4.70 -10.04
C VAL A 47 -2.77 -4.91 -9.82
N GLN A 48 -3.26 -6.16 -9.80
CA GLN A 48 -4.67 -6.46 -9.53
C GLN A 48 -5.08 -6.09 -8.10
N ALA A 49 -4.31 -6.52 -7.11
CA ALA A 49 -4.56 -6.19 -5.71
C ALA A 49 -4.46 -4.68 -5.46
N PHE A 50 -3.53 -4.03 -6.14
CA PHE A 50 -3.40 -2.57 -6.13
C PHE A 50 -4.65 -1.87 -6.66
N ALA A 51 -5.14 -2.30 -7.82
CA ALA A 51 -6.35 -1.74 -8.41
C ALA A 51 -7.59 -1.99 -7.56
N GLU A 52 -7.66 -3.11 -6.84
CA GLU A 52 -8.74 -3.40 -5.90
C GLU A 52 -8.73 -2.44 -4.71
N PHE A 53 -7.58 -2.23 -4.08
CA PHE A 53 -7.44 -1.28 -2.98
C PHE A 53 -7.77 0.17 -3.40
N GLU A 54 -7.32 0.59 -4.59
CA GLU A 54 -7.64 1.92 -5.14
C GLU A 54 -9.14 2.07 -5.45
N ARG A 55 -9.81 1.03 -5.96
CA ARG A 55 -11.27 1.04 -6.19
C ARG A 55 -12.07 1.19 -4.89
N LEU A 56 -11.55 0.68 -3.78
CA LEU A 56 -12.13 0.88 -2.44
C LEU A 56 -11.82 2.28 -1.86
N GLY A 57 -11.17 3.15 -2.63
CA GLY A 57 -10.89 4.54 -2.27
C GLY A 57 -9.53 4.77 -1.62
N ALA A 58 -8.64 3.76 -1.59
CA ALA A 58 -7.29 3.84 -1.02
C ALA A 58 -7.27 4.40 0.42
N THR A 59 -8.24 3.99 1.23
CA THR A 59 -8.32 4.29 2.67
C THR A 59 -8.41 2.99 3.46
N MET A 60 -8.26 3.03 4.79
CA MET A 60 -8.23 1.84 5.68
C MET A 60 -9.31 1.91 6.78
N ASN A 61 -10.41 2.61 6.49
CA ASN A 61 -11.46 2.91 7.48
C ASN A 61 -12.39 1.73 7.74
N THR A 62 -12.58 0.86 6.75
CA THR A 62 -13.49 -0.31 6.81
C THR A 62 -12.70 -1.63 6.86
N ALA A 63 -13.35 -2.72 7.27
CA ALA A 63 -12.72 -4.03 7.29
C ALA A 63 -12.26 -4.46 5.89
N ASP A 64 -13.12 -4.33 4.87
CA ASP A 64 -12.81 -4.68 3.48
C ASP A 64 -11.60 -3.90 2.94
N GLN A 65 -11.52 -2.61 3.26
CA GLN A 65 -10.40 -1.76 2.93
C GLN A 65 -9.08 -2.20 3.61
N ARG A 66 -9.14 -2.57 4.89
CA ARG A 66 -7.99 -3.12 5.62
C ARG A 66 -7.54 -4.45 5.04
N THR A 67 -8.49 -5.36 4.75
CA THR A 67 -8.21 -6.65 4.14
C THR A 67 -7.59 -6.50 2.74
N ALA A 68 -8.12 -5.60 1.91
CA ALA A 68 -7.56 -5.32 0.58
C ALA A 68 -6.15 -4.74 0.68
N PHE A 69 -5.91 -3.82 1.62
CA PHE A 69 -4.58 -3.26 1.86
C PHE A 69 -3.59 -4.35 2.32
N THR A 70 -3.92 -5.13 3.34
CA THR A 70 -3.06 -6.20 3.86
C THR A 70 -2.75 -7.26 2.80
N SER A 71 -3.75 -7.64 1.99
CA SER A 71 -3.57 -8.59 0.89
C SER A 71 -2.63 -8.04 -0.19
N MET A 72 -2.78 -6.77 -0.55
CA MET A 72 -1.88 -6.07 -1.46
C MET A 72 -0.43 -6.07 -0.93
N VAL A 73 -0.22 -5.79 0.37
CA VAL A 73 1.12 -5.82 0.97
C VAL A 73 1.73 -7.22 0.95
N ALA A 74 0.94 -8.26 1.24
CA ALA A 74 1.42 -9.64 1.18
C ALA A 74 1.89 -10.02 -0.23
N ILE A 75 1.14 -9.64 -1.26
CA ILE A 75 1.50 -9.89 -2.65
C ILE A 75 2.77 -9.12 -3.03
N MET A 76 2.86 -7.83 -2.69
CA MET A 76 4.06 -7.02 -2.93
C MET A 76 5.30 -7.60 -2.23
N ARG A 77 5.14 -8.16 -1.03
CA ARG A 77 6.21 -8.82 -0.27
C ARG A 77 6.67 -10.10 -0.96
N ASN A 78 5.74 -10.93 -1.43
CA ASN A 78 6.07 -12.16 -2.18
C ASN A 78 6.78 -11.84 -3.49
N ASP A 79 6.41 -10.76 -4.17
CA ASP A 79 7.11 -10.27 -5.36
C ASP A 79 8.55 -9.79 -5.08
N SER A 80 8.82 -9.34 -3.84
CA SER A 80 10.07 -8.67 -3.47
C SER A 80 11.05 -9.53 -2.69
N SER A 81 10.60 -10.66 -2.12
CA SER A 81 11.38 -11.48 -1.19
C SER A 81 11.32 -12.95 -1.56
N SER A 82 12.33 -13.72 -1.13
CA SER A 82 12.60 -15.10 -1.56
C SER A 82 11.66 -16.18 -1.00
N GLY A 83 10.35 -15.91 -0.91
CA GLY A 83 9.34 -16.95 -0.72
C GLY A 83 9.05 -17.38 0.73
N GLN A 84 9.31 -16.53 1.72
CA GLN A 84 8.81 -16.79 3.08
C GLN A 84 7.41 -16.19 3.24
N GLU A 85 6.41 -17.08 3.32
CA GLU A 85 5.04 -16.72 3.67
C GLU A 85 5.00 -16.07 5.05
N VAL A 86 4.18 -15.02 5.16
CA VAL A 86 3.84 -14.34 6.42
C VAL A 86 2.33 -14.39 6.54
N GLU A 87 1.82 -14.65 7.74
CA GLU A 87 0.37 -14.64 7.95
C GLU A 87 -0.19 -13.24 7.72
N LEU A 88 -1.34 -13.17 7.03
CA LEU A 88 -2.04 -11.89 6.80
C LEU A 88 -2.39 -11.19 8.10
N LYS A 89 -2.69 -11.94 9.17
CA LYS A 89 -2.96 -11.39 10.50
C LYS A 89 -1.75 -10.66 11.08
N ASP A 90 -0.56 -11.22 10.93
CA ASP A 90 0.68 -10.57 11.39
C ASP A 90 0.94 -9.27 10.62
N LEU A 91 0.69 -9.28 9.31
CA LEU A 91 0.78 -8.08 8.48
C LEU A 91 -0.25 -7.03 8.91
N GLU A 92 -1.49 -7.43 9.19
CA GLU A 92 -2.54 -6.53 9.65
C GLU A 92 -2.19 -5.89 11.00
N VAL A 93 -1.69 -6.67 11.95
CA VAL A 93 -1.24 -6.18 13.26
C VAL A 93 -0.08 -5.18 13.10
N VAL A 94 0.92 -5.49 12.28
CA VAL A 94 2.10 -4.64 12.08
C VAL A 94 1.75 -3.35 11.34
N LEU A 95 0.91 -3.42 10.31
CA LEU A 95 0.58 -2.28 9.45
C LEU A 95 -0.46 -1.36 10.09
N LEU A 96 -1.43 -1.92 10.81
CA LEU A 96 -2.62 -1.20 11.25
C LEU A 96 -2.73 -1.08 12.77
N GLY A 97 -1.94 -1.85 13.53
CA GLY A 97 -1.99 -1.86 15.00
C GLY A 97 -3.29 -2.44 15.58
N VAL A 98 -4.11 -3.10 14.74
CA VAL A 98 -5.37 -3.70 15.16
C VAL A 98 -5.08 -5.03 15.86
N ARG A 99 -5.59 -5.20 17.08
CA ARG A 99 -5.47 -6.42 17.90
C ARG A 99 -6.67 -7.33 17.72
#